data_AF-X1TZX5-F1
#
_entry.id   AF-X1TZX5-F1
#
_cell.length_a   1.000
_cell.length_b   1.000
_cell.length_c   1.000
_cell.angle_alpha   90.00
_cell.angle_beta   90.00
_cell.angle_gamma   90.00
#
_symmetry.space_group_name_H-M   'P 1'
#
loop_
_entity.id
_entity.type
_entity.pdbx_description
1 polymer ?
#
loop_
_entity_poly.entity_id
_entity_poly.type
_entity_poly.pdbx_seq_one_letter_code
_entity_poly.pdbx_strand_id
1 'polypeptide(L)' 'MKKALITGITGQDGSYLAEMLLEKGYQLWGIMRRSSSFHTGRIDHLYKDPHEHPRLS' A
#
# COMPACT_ATOMS: atom_id res chain seq x y z
N MET A 1 4.37 -8.86 17.75
CA MET A 1 4.32 -8.38 16.35
C MET A 1 4.75 -6.93 16.30
N LYS A 2 5.67 -6.57 15.40
CA LYS A 2 6.10 -5.18 15.22
C LYS A 2 5.20 -4.49 14.18
N LYS A 3 4.92 -3.20 14.38
CA LYS A 3 4.07 -2.40 13.50
C LYS A 3 4.87 -1.25 12.90
N ALA A 4 4.62 -0.93 11.63
CA ALA A 4 5.24 0.19 10.94
C ALA A 4 4.18 1.00 10.17
N LEU A 5 4.35 2.32 10.16
CA LEU A 5 3.55 3.26 9.39
C LEU A 5 4.44 3.90 8.33
N ILE A 6 4.07 3.81 7.05
CA ILE A 6 4.80 4.41 5.94
C ILE A 6 3.97 5.53 5.31
N THR A 7 4.52 6.74 5.34
CA THR A 7 4.05 7.86 4.53
C THR A 7 4.72 7.84 3.16
N GLY A 8 3.97 8.05 2.08
CA GLY A 8 4.55 8.00 0.72
C GLY A 8 4.79 6.57 0.25
N ILE A 9 3.99 5.61 0.72
CA ILE A 9 4.10 4.18 0.38
C ILE A 9 4.00 3.90 -1.13
N THR A 10 3.36 4.77 -1.90
CA THR A 10 3.23 4.67 -3.36
C THR A 10 4.47 5.15 -4.12
N GLY A 11 5.44 5.77 -3.44
CA GLY A 11 6.72 6.16 -4.03
C GLY A 11 7.65 4.95 -4.23
N GLN A 12 8.74 5.13 -4.98
CA GLN A 12 9.73 4.08 -5.23
C GLN A 12 10.37 3.56 -3.94
N ASP A 13 10.85 4.49 -3.09
CA ASP A 13 11.49 4.11 -1.83
C ASP A 13 10.48 3.54 -0.83
N GLY A 14 9.25 4.07 -0.87
CA GLY A 14 8.14 3.60 -0.03
C GLY A 14 7.74 2.16 -0.34
N SER A 15 7.64 1.79 -1.62
CA SER A 15 7.30 0.42 -2.02
C SER A 15 8.41 -0.56 -1.64
N TYR A 16 9.68 -0.20 -1.88
CA TYR A 16 10.81 -1.06 -1.53
C TYR A 16 10.95 -1.27 -0.01
N LEU A 17 10.76 -0.19 0.77
CA LEU A 17 10.74 -0.26 2.22
C LEU A 17 9.59 -1.14 2.73
N ALA A 18 8.42 -1.07 2.09
CA ALA A 18 7.26 -1.87 2.45
C ALA A 18 7.54 -3.38 2.27
N GLU A 19 8.07 -3.78 1.11
CA GLU A 19 8.45 -5.17 0.83
C GLU A 19 9.45 -5.72 1.87
N MET A 20 10.53 -4.99 2.11
CA MET A 20 11.55 -5.39 3.09
C MET A 20 10.98 -5.55 4.51
N LEU A 21 10.06 -4.67 4.93
CA LEU A 21 9.44 -4.74 6.25
C LEU A 21 8.44 -5.89 6.37
N LEU A 22 7.70 -6.20 5.30
CA LEU A 22 6.83 -7.38 5.23
C LEU A 22 7.66 -8.67 5.39
N GLU A 23 8.78 -8.79 4.66
CA GLU A 23 9.70 -9.94 4.79
C GLU A 23 10.25 -10.10 6.22
N LYS A 24 10.42 -8.99 6.94
CA LYS A 24 10.83 -8.99 8.36
C LYS A 24 9.69 -9.29 9.34
N GLY A 25 8.49 -9.57 8.85
CA GLY A 25 7.32 -9.93 9.68
C GLY A 25 6.65 -8.73 10.37
N TYR A 26 6.79 -7.52 9.81
CA TYR A 26 6.07 -6.35 10.30
C TYR A 26 4.64 -6.33 9.79
N GLN A 27 3.72 -5.87 10.65
CA GLN A 27 2.41 -5.41 10.22
C GLN A 27 2.53 -3.96 9.72
N LEU A 28 2.19 -3.73 8.46
CA LEU A 28 2.37 -2.46 7.78
C LEU A 28 1.07 -1.69 7.59
N TRP A 29 1.15 -0.37 7.78
CA TRP A 29 0.09 0.58 7.52
C TRP A 29 0.63 1.64 6.55
N GLY A 30 -0.04 1.84 5.42
CA GLY A 30 0.35 2.80 4.40
C GLY A 30 -0.55 4.03 4.38
N ILE A 31 0.03 5.23 4.27
CA ILE A 31 -0.72 6.46 4.00
C ILE A 31 -0.54 6.82 2.52
N MET A 32 -1.67 6.89 1.82
CA MET A 32 -1.75 7.34 0.43
C MET A 32 -2.45 8.70 0.36
N ARG A 33 -1.96 9.57 -0.52
CA ARG A 33 -2.63 10.86 -0.77
C ARG A 33 -3.89 10.62 -1.61
N ARG A 34 -4.96 11.34 -1.31
CA ARG A 34 -6.12 11.42 -2.20
C ARG A 34 -5.70 12.17 -3.47
N SER A 35 -5.66 11.49 -4.60
CA SER A 35 -5.39 12.07 -5.92
C SER A 35 -6.48 11.64 -6.92
N SER A 36 -6.73 12.45 -7.94
CA SER A 36 -7.69 12.12 -9.01
C SER A 36 -7.27 10.91 -9.84
N SER A 37 -5.96 10.60 -9.86
CA SER A 37 -5.39 9.40 -10.46
C SER A 37 -4.67 8.58 -9.38
N PHE A 38 -5.09 7.33 -9.16
CA PHE A 38 -4.43 6.39 -8.27
C PHE A 38 -3.19 5.82 -8.99
N HIS A 39 -1.98 6.11 -8.46
CA HIS A 39 -0.72 5.56 -8.96
C HIS A 39 -0.25 4.42 -8.05
N THR A 40 -1.09 3.39 -7.87
CA THR A 40 -0.82 2.27 -6.97
C THR A 40 -0.01 1.15 -7.63
N GLY A 41 0.30 1.22 -8.93
CA GLY A 41 0.94 0.15 -9.70
C GLY A 41 2.17 -0.54 -9.06
N ARG A 42 2.96 0.20 -8.27
CA ARG A 42 4.12 -0.36 -7.54
C ARG A 42 3.73 -1.24 -6.35
N ILE A 43 2.59 -0.93 -5.73
CA ILE A 43 2.07 -1.60 -4.53
C ILE A 43 0.77 -2.36 -4.82
N ASP A 44 0.30 -2.48 -6.06
CA ASP A 44 -0.96 -3.17 -6.40
C ASP A 44 -1.00 -4.62 -5.89
N HIS A 45 0.14 -5.29 -5.84
CA HIS A 45 0.25 -6.65 -5.30
C HIS A 45 0.18 -6.70 -3.76
N LEU A 46 0.43 -5.57 -3.09
CA LEU A 46 0.34 -5.39 -1.63
C LEU A 46 -0.98 -4.75 -1.20
N TYR A 47 -1.60 -3.99 -2.10
CA TYR A 47 -2.77 -3.16 -1.85
C TYR A 47 -4.00 -3.76 -2.54
N LYS A 48 -4.97 -4.21 -1.74
CA LYS A 48 -6.32 -4.51 -2.22
C LYS A 48 -7.18 -3.27 -2.02
N ASP A 49 -7.74 -2.75 -3.12
CA ASP A 49 -8.56 -1.56 -3.05
C ASP A 49 -9.91 -1.88 -2.36
N PRO A 50 -10.26 -1.22 -1.23
CA PRO A 50 -11.51 -1.47 -0.53
C PRO A 50 -12.74 -0.87 -1.25
N HIS A 51 -12.53 -0.06 -2.30
CA HIS A 51 -13.58 0.49 -3.16
C HIS A 51 -13.83 -0.33 -4.43
N GLU A 52 -13.17 -1.50 -4.60
CA GLU A 52 -13.65 -2.55 -5.50
C GLU A 52 -14.94 -3.17 -4.93
N HIS A 53 -16.01 -2.38 -4.92
CA HIS A 53 -17.35 -2.91 -4.80
C HIS A 53 -17.61 -3.77 -6.04
N PRO A 54 -18.08 -5.02 -5.92
CA PRO A 54 -18.69 -5.69 -7.04
C PRO A 54 -19.88 -4.84 -7.43
N ARG A 55 -19.79 -4.14 -8.56
CA ARG A 55 -20.96 -3.55 -9.20
C ARG A 55 -21.92 -4.72 -9.42
N LEU A 56 -22.99 -4.76 -8.62
CA LEU A 56 -24.17 -5.55 -8.90
C LEU A 56 -24.69 -5.07 -10.26
N SER A 57 -24.48 -5.89 -11.28
CA SER A 57 -25.14 -5.82 -12.59
C SER A 57 -25.74 -7.17 -12.90
#